data_AF-A0A2N1MEL8-F1
#
_entry.id   AF-A0A2N1MEL8-F1
#
_cell.length_a   1.000
_cell.length_b   1.000
_cell.length_c   1.000
_cell.angle_alpha   90.00
_cell.angle_beta   90.00
_cell.angle_gamma   90.00
#
_symmetry.space_group_name_H-M   'P 1'
#
loop_
_entity.id
_entity.type
_entity.pdbx_description
1 polymer ?
#
loop_
_entity_poly.entity_id
_entity_poly.type
_entity_poly.pdbx_seq_one_letter_code
_entity_poly.pdbx_strand_id
1 'polypeptide(L)'
;MMYSIRIGMRTQVEINGKKFTMRILEGNKFDLNQPGYTCQCDSDSSEIEDNPTNAITSLYRQIFKTQTKISGSMVMGFDKDSIFTELLQDIEFRPYSISIADKLTIMKRTLYFCSKIYKKQVHSRSME
;
A
#
# COMPACT_ATOMS: atom_id res chain seq x y z
N MET A 1 -12.06 -8.08 2.22
CA MET A 1 -11.37 -7.26 3.23
C MET A 1 -10.80 -6.02 2.54
N MET A 2 -11.05 -4.81 3.07
CA MET A 2 -10.50 -3.57 2.49
C MET A 2 -9.33 -3.12 3.35
N TYR A 3 -8.15 -2.94 2.74
CA TYR A 3 -6.93 -2.60 3.45
C TYR A 3 -6.65 -1.10 3.30
N SER A 4 -6.44 -0.42 4.42
CA SER A 4 -6.07 0.98 4.42
C SER A 4 -4.60 1.13 4.02
N ILE A 5 -4.35 1.78 2.89
CA ILE A 5 -3.02 1.99 2.33
C ILE A 5 -2.69 3.48 2.36
N ARG A 6 -1.47 3.83 2.79
CA ARG A 6 -0.98 5.21 2.89
C ARG A 6 0.29 5.39 2.05
N ILE A 7 0.40 6.56 1.42
CA ILE A 7 1.64 6.97 0.74
C ILE A 7 2.78 7.03 1.76
N GLY A 8 3.97 6.57 1.35
CA GLY A 8 5.16 6.51 2.19
C GLY A 8 5.25 5.24 3.04
N MET A 9 4.21 4.41 3.11
CA MET A 9 4.28 3.11 3.77
C MET A 9 5.37 2.23 3.15
N ARG A 10 6.00 1.43 4.02
CA ARG A 10 6.99 0.43 3.63
C ARG A 10 6.72 -0.88 4.34
N THR A 11 6.79 -1.98 3.61
CA THR A 11 6.73 -3.33 4.19
C THR A 11 7.97 -4.10 3.76
N GLN A 12 8.41 -5.04 4.60
CA GLN A 12 9.53 -5.90 4.29
C GLN A 12 9.13 -7.37 4.50
N VAL A 13 9.52 -8.21 3.56
CA VAL A 13 9.31 -9.66 3.62
C VAL A 13 10.58 -10.36 3.16
N GLU A 14 10.86 -11.51 3.76
CA GLU A 14 11.95 -12.38 3.31
C GLU A 14 11.40 -13.48 2.41
N ILE A 15 11.95 -13.60 1.20
CA ILE A 15 11.58 -14.61 0.22
C ILE A 15 12.87 -15.22 -0.32
N ASN A 16 13.01 -16.55 -0.23
CA ASN A 16 14.22 -17.28 -0.63
C ASN A 16 15.53 -16.70 -0.04
N GLY A 17 15.50 -16.33 1.24
CA GLY A 17 16.68 -15.77 1.93
C GLY A 17 17.07 -14.36 1.48
N LYS A 18 16.23 -13.67 0.69
CA LYS A 18 16.43 -12.28 0.29
C LYS A 18 15.33 -11.38 0.85
N LYS A 19 15.72 -10.16 1.26
CA LYS A 19 14.82 -9.18 1.85
C LYS A 19 14.25 -8.25 0.77
N PHE A 20 12.96 -8.37 0.54
CA PHE A 20 12.21 -7.52 -0.37
C PHE A 20 11.50 -6.43 0.42
N THR A 21 11.74 -5.17 0.07
CA THR A 21 11.12 -4.01 0.68
C THR A 21 10.18 -3.35 -0.32
N MET A 22 8.88 -3.39 -0.04
CA MET A 22 7.85 -2.68 -0.82
C MET A 22 7.74 -1.25 -0.32
N ARG A 23 7.58 -0.28 -1.22
CA ARG A 23 7.29 1.12 -0.90
C ARG A 23 6.09 1.61 -1.70
N ILE A 24 5.29 2.43 -1.06
CA ILE A 24 4.09 3.03 -1.66
C ILE A 24 4.38 4.50 -1.94
N LEU A 25 4.22 4.89 -3.19
CA LEU A 25 4.54 6.20 -3.73
C LEU A 25 3.27 6.91 -4.20
N GLU A 26 3.33 8.24 -4.24
CA GLU A 26 2.28 9.05 -4.85
C GLU A 26 2.34 8.90 -6.37
N GLY A 27 1.21 8.55 -6.98
CA GLY A 27 1.09 8.34 -8.42
C GLY A 27 1.68 7.02 -8.91
N ASN A 28 1.12 6.51 -10.00
CA ASN A 28 1.69 5.43 -10.78
C ASN A 28 1.74 5.81 -12.27
N LYS A 29 2.33 4.92 -13.08
CA LYS A 29 2.53 5.15 -14.52
C LYS A 29 1.24 5.35 -15.33
N PHE A 30 0.09 4.95 -14.80
CA PHE A 30 -1.20 5.09 -15.47
C PHE A 30 -2.07 6.22 -14.90
N ASP A 31 -1.98 6.47 -13.59
CA ASP A 31 -2.79 7.48 -12.89
C ASP A 31 -2.00 8.09 -11.72
N LEU A 32 -1.80 9.41 -11.77
CA LEU A 32 -1.13 10.18 -10.73
C LEU A 32 -1.94 10.25 -9.42
N ASN A 33 -3.26 10.02 -9.49
CA ASN A 33 -4.14 10.00 -8.32
C ASN A 33 -4.23 8.61 -7.67
N GLN A 34 -3.58 7.60 -8.23
CA GLN A 34 -3.53 6.26 -7.64
C GLN A 34 -2.14 5.99 -7.07
N PRO A 35 -2.04 5.21 -5.98
CA PRO A 35 -0.74 4.87 -5.43
C PRO A 35 0.09 4.08 -6.45
N GLY A 36 1.38 4.36 -6.46
CA GLY A 36 2.40 3.55 -7.12
C GLY A 36 3.11 2.64 -6.13
N TYR A 37 3.61 1.53 -6.64
CA TYR A 37 4.28 0.50 -5.86
C TYR A 37 5.64 0.23 -6.48
N THR A 38 6.69 0.29 -5.67
CA THR A 38 8.03 -0.15 -6.07
C THR A 38 8.56 -1.14 -5.04
N CYS A 39 9.20 -2.20 -5.53
CA CYS A 39 9.88 -3.16 -4.70
C CYS A 39 11.38 -2.98 -4.84
N GLN A 40 12.11 -3.14 -3.74
CA GLN A 40 13.57 -3.13 -3.72
C GLN A 40 14.09 -4.39 -3.04
N CYS A 41 15.19 -4.94 -3.56
CA CYS A 41 15.94 -6.02 -2.94
C CYS A 41 17.42 -5.73 -3.17
N ASP A 42 18.18 -5.57 -2.09
CA ASP A 42 19.59 -5.15 -2.16
C ASP A 42 19.75 -3.86 -3.00
N SER A 43 20.53 -3.92 -4.08
CA SER A 43 20.74 -2.82 -5.04
C SER A 43 19.71 -2.78 -6.18
N ASP A 44 18.90 -3.82 -6.35
CA ASP A 44 17.93 -3.90 -7.44
C ASP A 44 16.57 -3.33 -7.03
N SER A 45 15.89 -2.67 -7.96
CA SER A 45 14.53 -2.14 -7.76
C SER A 45 13.65 -2.37 -8.96
N SER A 46 12.35 -2.60 -8.73
CA SER A 46 11.35 -2.58 -9.78
C SER A 46 11.08 -1.15 -10.25
N GLU A 47 10.52 -1.04 -11.46
CA GLU A 47 9.80 0.17 -11.85
C GLU A 47 8.62 0.46 -10.91
N ILE A 48 8.04 1.65 -11.05
CA ILE A 48 6.81 2.03 -10.35
C ILE A 48 5.63 1.36 -11.05
N GLU A 49 5.00 0.43 -10.34
CA GLU A 49 3.84 -0.32 -10.81
C GLU A 49 2.54 0.19 -10.18
N ASP A 50 1.42 -0.18 -10.78
CA ASP A 50 0.06 0.17 -10.35
C ASP A 50 -0.47 -0.71 -9.20
N ASN A 51 0.19 -1.85 -8.96
CA ASN A 51 -0.19 -2.76 -7.89
C ASN A 51 1.04 -3.48 -7.29
N PRO A 52 0.96 -3.91 -6.02
CA PRO A 52 2.10 -4.50 -5.33
C PRO A 52 2.54 -5.84 -5.92
N THR A 53 1.60 -6.61 -6.50
CA THR A 53 1.89 -7.92 -7.13
C THR A 53 2.83 -7.76 -8.31
N ASN A 54 2.60 -6.77 -9.17
CA ASN A 54 3.45 -6.49 -10.32
C ASN A 54 4.84 -6.03 -9.85
N ALA A 55 4.92 -5.12 -8.88
CA ALA A 55 6.19 -4.61 -8.36
C ALA A 55 7.09 -5.71 -7.78
N ILE A 56 6.56 -6.60 -6.95
CA ILE A 56 7.35 -7.72 -6.41
C ILE A 56 7.67 -8.74 -7.51
N THR A 57 6.69 -9.07 -8.36
CA THR A 57 6.85 -10.14 -9.35
C THR A 57 7.87 -9.74 -10.40
N SER A 58 7.87 -8.50 -10.88
CA SER A 58 8.85 -8.02 -11.86
C SER A 58 10.28 -8.11 -11.30
N LEU A 59 10.49 -7.60 -10.08
CA LEU A 59 11.80 -7.65 -9.42
C LEU A 59 12.25 -9.09 -9.12
N TYR A 60 11.35 -9.92 -8.60
CA TYR A 60 11.66 -11.30 -8.28
C TYR A 60 12.09 -12.08 -9.53
N ARG A 61 11.39 -11.91 -10.65
CA ARG A 61 11.75 -12.52 -11.94
C ARG A 61 13.08 -11.98 -12.47
N GLN A 62 13.35 -10.69 -12.28
CA GLN A 62 14.63 -10.09 -12.66
C GLN A 62 15.81 -10.72 -11.90
N ILE A 63 15.67 -10.95 -10.59
CA ILE A 63 16.73 -11.48 -9.73
C ILE A 63 16.91 -12.98 -9.94
N PHE A 64 15.83 -13.76 -9.88
CA PHE A 64 15.89 -15.22 -9.89
C PHE A 64 15.74 -15.86 -11.27
N LYS A 65 15.49 -15.05 -12.31
CA LYS A 65 15.30 -15.51 -13.71
C LYS A 65 14.21 -16.59 -13.85
N THR A 66 13.14 -16.48 -13.06
CA THR A 66 11.99 -17.39 -13.12
C THR A 66 10.76 -16.70 -13.70
N GLN A 67 9.66 -17.44 -13.87
CA GLN A 67 8.34 -16.90 -14.20
C GLN A 67 7.39 -16.86 -12.98
N THR A 68 7.92 -17.11 -11.78
CA THR A 68 7.13 -17.15 -10.54
C THR A 68 6.36 -15.83 -10.37
N LYS A 69 5.11 -15.93 -9.92
CA LYS A 69 4.28 -14.80 -9.53
C LYS A 69 4.18 -14.78 -8.01
N ILE A 70 4.46 -13.64 -7.40
CA ILE A 70 4.43 -13.47 -5.94
C ILE A 70 3.21 -12.64 -5.58
N SER A 71 2.48 -13.06 -4.55
CA SER A 71 1.28 -12.35 -4.10
C SER A 71 1.64 -11.01 -3.45
N GLY A 72 1.14 -9.91 -3.99
CA GLY A 72 1.32 -8.58 -3.39
C GLY A 72 0.70 -8.46 -1.99
N SER A 73 -0.43 -9.10 -1.71
CA SER A 73 -1.06 -9.04 -0.38
C SER A 73 -0.20 -9.65 0.71
N MET A 74 0.51 -10.74 0.40
CA MET A 74 1.47 -11.39 1.30
C MET A 74 2.66 -10.46 1.60
N VAL A 75 3.20 -9.79 0.56
CA VAL A 75 4.30 -8.83 0.71
C VAL A 75 3.87 -7.60 1.53
N MET A 76 2.62 -7.19 1.38
CA MET A 76 2.02 -6.10 2.15
C MET A 76 1.67 -6.50 3.59
N GLY A 77 1.75 -7.80 3.94
CA GLY A 77 1.44 -8.30 5.28
C GLY A 77 -0.05 -8.24 5.62
N PHE A 78 -0.93 -8.20 4.62
CA PHE A 78 -2.38 -8.13 4.79
C PHE A 78 -3.01 -9.42 5.32
N ASP A 79 -2.24 -10.51 5.33
CA ASP A 79 -2.55 -11.78 5.97
C ASP A 79 -2.30 -11.77 7.49
N LYS A 80 -1.61 -10.75 8.03
CA LYS A 80 -1.31 -10.64 9.44
C LYS A 80 -2.24 -9.64 10.12
N ASP A 81 -3.07 -10.15 11.04
CA ASP A 81 -4.03 -9.34 11.80
C ASP A 81 -3.37 -8.20 12.58
N SER A 82 -2.13 -8.40 13.06
CA SER A 82 -1.35 -7.37 13.75
C SER A 82 -1.07 -6.16 12.86
N ILE A 83 -0.61 -6.40 11.62
CA ILE A 83 -0.34 -5.34 10.64
C ILE A 83 -1.64 -4.65 10.26
N PHE A 84 -2.70 -5.42 10.01
CA PHE A 84 -4.01 -4.85 9.71
C PHE A 84 -4.52 -3.93 10.83
N THR A 85 -4.36 -4.36 12.09
CA THR A 85 -4.76 -3.58 13.26
C THR A 85 -3.97 -2.28 13.35
N GLU A 86 -2.66 -2.32 13.17
CA GLU A 86 -1.77 -1.14 13.18
C GLU A 86 -2.17 -0.12 12.09
N LEU A 87 -2.48 -0.59 10.88
CA LEU A 87 -2.95 0.27 9.78
C LEU A 87 -4.26 1.00 10.10
N LEU A 88 -5.08 0.44 11.01
CA LEU A 88 -6.37 0.99 11.43
C LEU A 88 -6.31 1.85 12.71
N GLN A 89 -5.19 1.88 13.45
CA GLN A 89 -5.12 2.57 14.74
C GLN A 89 -5.34 4.09 14.62
N ASP A 90 -4.80 4.72 13.57
CA ASP A 90 -4.92 6.16 13.32
C ASP A 90 -5.92 6.50 12.21
N ILE A 91 -6.98 5.70 12.07
CA ILE A 91 -8.07 5.95 11.13
C ILE A 91 -9.35 6.20 11.92
N GLU A 92 -9.70 7.48 12.05
CA GLU A 92 -10.93 7.93 12.72
C GLU A 92 -12.20 7.41 12.01
N PHE A 93 -12.14 7.22 10.68
CA PHE A 93 -13.25 6.71 9.88
C PHE A 93 -12.96 5.34 9.29
N ARG A 94 -13.48 4.28 9.93
CA ARG A 94 -13.33 2.91 9.44
C ARG A 94 -14.33 2.66 8.31
N PRO A 95 -13.89 2.17 7.13
CA PRO A 95 -14.82 1.76 6.11
C PRO A 95 -15.68 0.61 6.63
N TYR A 96 -16.99 0.74 6.54
CA TYR A 96 -17.94 -0.32 6.86
C TYR A 96 -18.72 -0.71 5.60
N SER A 97 -19.05 -1.99 5.48
CA SER A 97 -19.91 -2.50 4.41
C SER A 97 -21.31 -2.65 4.98
N ILE A 98 -22.30 -1.99 4.37
CA ILE A 98 -23.70 -2.30 4.63
C ILE A 98 -24.16 -3.23 3.52
N SER A 99 -24.57 -4.44 3.90
CA SER A 99 -25.27 -5.36 3.01
C SER A 99 -26.77 -5.17 3.22
N ILE A 100 -27.47 -4.58 2.26
CA ILE A 100 -28.94 -4.48 2.31
C ILE A 100 -29.47 -5.66 1.50
N ALA A 101 -30.09 -6.61 2.22
CA ALA A 101 -30.85 -7.75 1.68
C ALA A 101 -30.20 -8.40 0.44
N ASP A 102 -29.08 -9.10 0.64
CA ASP A 102 -28.40 -10.05 -0.27
C ASP A 102 -28.15 -9.63 -1.73
N LYS A 103 -28.45 -8.39 -2.13
CA LYS A 103 -28.37 -7.94 -3.53
C LYS A 103 -27.70 -6.59 -3.75
N LEU A 104 -27.49 -5.79 -2.70
CA LEU A 104 -26.85 -4.48 -2.85
C LEU A 104 -25.77 -4.25 -1.78
N THR A 105 -24.50 -4.23 -2.21
CA THR A 105 -23.37 -3.78 -1.40
C THR A 105 -23.04 -2.34 -1.81
N ILE A 106 -23.52 -1.36 -1.04
CA ILE A 106 -23.14 0.05 -1.25
C ILE A 106 -21.81 0.29 -0.53
N MET A 107 -20.73 0.44 -1.30
CA MET A 107 -19.41 0.76 -0.77
C MET A 107 -19.16 2.27 -0.83
N LYS A 108 -19.15 2.95 0.31
CA LYS A 108 -18.66 4.33 0.37
C LYS A 108 -17.13 4.30 0.38
N ARG A 109 -16.54 4.41 -0.81
CA ARG A 109 -15.10 4.41 -1.04
C ARG A 109 -14.54 5.80 -0.76
N THR A 110 -14.41 6.19 0.51
CA THR A 110 -13.67 7.42 0.83
C THR A 110 -12.18 7.12 0.80
N LEU A 111 -11.59 7.23 -0.39
CA LEU A 111 -10.15 7.32 -0.58
C LEU A 111 -9.69 8.64 0.04
N TYR A 112 -9.26 8.61 1.31
CA TYR A 112 -8.51 9.72 1.87
C TYR A 112 -7.10 9.68 1.27
N PHE A 113 -6.85 10.53 0.27
CA PHE A 113 -5.54 11.15 0.17
C PHE A 113 -5.29 11.82 1.52
N CYS A 114 -4.44 11.22 2.35
CA CYS A 114 -3.94 11.83 3.57
C CYS A 114 -2.92 12.93 3.24
N SER A 115 -3.24 13.82 2.29
CA SER A 115 -2.43 15.00 1.97
C SER A 115 -2.96 16.28 2.62
N LYS A 116 -4.19 16.28 3.17
CA LYS A 116 -4.80 17.49 3.77
C LYS A 116 -4.54 17.73 5.26
N ILE A 117 -3.87 16.84 5.99
CA ILE A 117 -3.51 17.10 7.41
C ILE A 117 -2.20 17.90 7.53
N TYR A 118 -1.27 17.79 6.57
CA TYR A 118 0.00 18.53 6.61
C TYR A 118 -0.15 20.05 6.41
N LYS A 119 -1.24 20.55 5.83
CA LYS A 119 -1.47 22.00 5.69
C LYS A 119 -2.06 22.66 6.94
N LYS A 120 -2.55 21.89 7.93
CA LYS A 120 -3.14 22.50 9.14
C LYS A 120 -2.18 22.60 10.34
N GLN A 121 -1.03 21.93 10.31
CA GLN A 121 0.00 22.04 11.36
C GLN A 121 1.11 23.07 11.08
N VAL A 122 1.21 23.61 9.87
CA VAL A 122 2.24 24.63 9.53
C VAL A 122 1.75 26.08 9.76
N HIS A 123 0.46 26.30 10.05
CA HIS A 123 -0.08 27.66 10.27
C HIS A 123 -0.50 27.96 11.73
N SER A 124 -0.08 27.14 12.71
CA SER A 124 -0.39 27.38 14.14
C SER A 124 0.81 27.33 15.08
N ARG A 125 2.02 27.64 14.58
CA ARG A 125 3.21 27.90 15.40
C ARG A 125 4.09 29.02 14.83
N SER A 126 3.65 30.26 15.06
CA SER A 126 4.43 31.52 15.09
C SER A 126 3.39 32.64 15.24
N MET A 127 3.31 33.48 16.27
CA MET A 127 4.18 33.93 17.37
C MET A 127 3.27 34.12 18.61
N GLU A 128 3.73 33.89 19.85
CA GLU A 128 4.21 34.96 20.75
C GLU A 128 3.66 36.37 20.49
#